data_AF-A0A6J4UXQ4-F1
#
_entry.id   AF-A0A6J4UXQ4-F1
#
_cell.length_a   1.000
_cell.length_b   1.000
_cell.length_c   1.000
_cell.angle_alpha   90.00
_cell.angle_beta   90.00
_cell.angle_gamma   90.00
#
_symmetry.space_group_name_H-M   'P 1'
#
loop_
_entity.id
_entity.type
_entity.pdbx_description
1 polymer ?
#
loop_
_entity_poly.entity_id
_entity_poly.type
_entity_poly.pdbx_seq_one_letter_code
_entity_poly.pdbx_strand_id
1 'polypeptide(L)'
;MIETANRIEVAMISPNAFGIVLMLVIAVVAWVNRPFLRDVATDDDRPWRFLARAGAMFAVLTGFWIGFFDNWLQLLAEPFRLSRRWELERVVIDPVDVEIRIVTGVLLAALLTLGAALFARHIGGYLLQAVLLIVGVATWIPLFIVQQRAEVMVIDGVSASQTLGSFAGIAAFWVLRTALGIAIVVSTLMICMMLIAPIVTLLLDLTRLRHPRITREADAFFSVLQSHAADHQDVPLKDRWRPIRQPS
;
A
#
# COMPACT_ATOMS: atom_id res chain seq x y z
N MET A 1 7.43 -38.36 -10.26
CA MET A 1 8.36 -37.22 -10.06
C MET A 1 8.22 -36.15 -11.15
N ILE A 2 8.24 -36.50 -12.44
CA ILE A 2 8.04 -35.54 -13.53
C ILE A 2 6.62 -34.95 -13.51
N GLU A 3 5.60 -35.77 -13.25
CA GLU A 3 4.20 -35.31 -13.17
C GLU A 3 3.94 -34.36 -11.99
N THR A 4 4.62 -34.57 -10.86
CA THR A 4 4.52 -33.69 -9.68
C THR A 4 5.22 -32.35 -9.88
N ALA A 5 6.36 -32.31 -10.59
CA ALA A 5 7.06 -31.07 -10.90
C ALA A 5 6.24 -30.19 -11.87
N ASN A 6 5.66 -30.80 -12.91
CA ASN A 6 4.82 -30.11 -13.88
C ASN A 6 3.55 -29.50 -13.23
N ARG A 7 2.93 -30.21 -12.27
CA ARG A 7 1.78 -29.66 -11.51
C ARG A 7 2.16 -28.46 -10.63
N ILE A 8 3.37 -28.43 -10.07
CA ILE A 8 3.84 -27.31 -9.24
C ILE A 8 4.21 -26.10 -10.11
N GLU A 9 4.83 -26.31 -11.28
CA GLU A 9 5.12 -25.24 -12.24
C GLU A 9 3.85 -24.56 -12.74
N VAL A 10 2.83 -25.34 -13.13
CA VAL A 10 1.51 -24.83 -13.51
C VAL A 10 0.85 -24.07 -12.36
N ALA A 11 0.97 -24.57 -11.12
CA ALA A 11 0.43 -23.90 -9.95
C ALA A 11 1.15 -22.58 -9.63
N MET A 12 2.48 -22.53 -9.75
CA MET A 12 3.30 -21.32 -9.51
C MET A 12 3.01 -20.22 -10.53
N ILE A 13 2.74 -20.58 -11.78
CA ILE A 13 2.40 -19.61 -12.82
C ILE A 13 0.93 -19.19 -12.72
N SER A 14 0.10 -19.95 -12.01
CA SER A 14 -1.33 -19.65 -11.89
C SER A 14 -1.59 -18.36 -11.11
N PRO A 15 -2.56 -17.54 -11.55
CA PRO A 15 -3.00 -16.34 -10.81
C PRO A 15 -3.42 -16.65 -9.37
N ASN A 16 -3.97 -17.86 -9.16
CA ASN A 16 -4.45 -18.33 -7.87
C ASN A 16 -3.34 -18.35 -6.81
N ALA A 17 -2.10 -18.64 -7.18
CA ALA A 17 -1.00 -18.69 -6.22
C ALA A 17 -0.65 -17.30 -5.68
N PHE A 18 -0.66 -16.27 -6.53
CA PHE A 18 -0.51 -14.88 -6.09
C PHE A 18 -1.66 -14.48 -5.16
N GLY A 19 -2.90 -14.78 -5.52
CA GLY A 19 -4.07 -14.48 -4.71
C GLY A 19 -4.03 -15.12 -3.32
N ILE A 20 -3.64 -16.39 -3.23
CA ILE A 20 -3.48 -17.08 -1.94
C ILE A 20 -2.42 -16.38 -1.08
N VAL A 21 -1.25 -16.07 -1.64
CA VAL A 21 -0.17 -15.41 -0.87
C VAL A 21 -0.60 -14.00 -0.44
N LEU A 22 -1.27 -13.24 -1.30
CA LEU A 22 -1.79 -11.92 -0.97
C LEU A 22 -2.79 -12.00 0.20
N MET A 23 -3.72 -12.95 0.17
CA MET A 23 -4.69 -13.14 1.26
C MET A 23 -4.02 -13.57 2.57
N LEU A 24 -2.98 -14.40 2.50
CA LEU A 24 -2.17 -14.75 3.68
C LEU A 24 -1.46 -13.53 4.26
N VAL A 25 -0.87 -12.68 3.41
CA VAL A 25 -0.23 -11.43 3.85
C VAL A 25 -1.25 -10.51 4.51
N ILE A 26 -2.43 -10.32 3.92
CA ILE A 26 -3.52 -9.52 4.51
C ILE A 26 -3.91 -10.09 5.88
N ALA A 27 -4.07 -11.41 6.01
CA ALA A 27 -4.41 -12.06 7.26
C ALA A 27 -3.32 -11.88 8.33
N VAL A 28 -2.04 -12.02 7.96
CA VAL A 28 -0.91 -11.79 8.87
C VAL A 28 -0.86 -10.33 9.31
N VAL A 29 -1.00 -9.37 8.39
CA VAL A 29 -1.03 -7.94 8.72
C VAL A 29 -2.21 -7.63 9.65
N ALA A 30 -3.40 -8.17 9.39
CA ALA A 30 -4.55 -7.99 10.26
C ALA A 30 -4.33 -8.61 11.65
N TRP A 31 -3.66 -9.76 11.73
CA TRP A 31 -3.34 -10.41 13.00
C TRP A 31 -2.31 -9.63 13.82
N VAL A 32 -1.23 -9.14 13.18
CA VAL A 32 -0.21 -8.30 13.84
C VAL A 32 -0.83 -7.00 14.33
N ASN A 33 -1.71 -6.39 13.52
CA ASN A 33 -2.39 -5.14 13.86
C ASN A 33 -3.74 -5.35 14.56
N ARG A 34 -3.99 -6.53 15.14
CA ARG A 34 -5.25 -6.83 15.83
C ARG A 34 -5.64 -5.84 16.93
N PRO A 35 -4.72 -5.23 17.72
CA PRO A 35 -5.12 -4.28 18.77
C PRO A 35 -5.69 -3.01 18.16
N PHE A 36 -4.99 -2.46 17.16
CA PHE A 36 -5.46 -1.29 16.41
C PHE A 36 -6.80 -1.56 15.72
N LEU A 37 -6.95 -2.70 15.03
CA LEU A 37 -8.22 -3.06 14.39
C LEU A 37 -9.35 -3.24 15.42
N ARG A 38 -9.04 -3.77 16.61
CA ARG A 38 -10.00 -3.88 17.70
C ARG A 38 -10.44 -2.50 18.19
N ASP A 39 -9.50 -1.59 18.43
CA ASP A 39 -9.79 -0.23 18.89
C ASP A 39 -10.68 0.51 17.90
N VAL A 40 -10.38 0.41 16.60
CA VAL A 40 -11.19 0.97 15.51
C VAL A 40 -12.56 0.29 15.42
N ALA A 41 -12.66 -1.01 15.66
CA ALA A 41 -13.93 -1.76 15.63
C ALA A 41 -14.84 -1.52 16.85
N THR A 42 -14.27 -1.08 17.98
CA THR A 42 -14.98 -0.76 19.22
C THR A 42 -15.20 0.74 19.42
N ASP A 43 -15.05 1.54 18.37
CA ASP A 43 -15.26 2.99 18.44
C ASP A 43 -16.66 3.33 18.99
N ASP A 44 -16.70 4.35 19.85
CA ASP A 44 -17.91 4.83 20.55
C ASP A 44 -18.88 5.45 19.53
N ASP A 45 -18.32 6.08 18.48
CA ASP A 45 -19.07 6.67 17.39
C ASP A 45 -19.60 5.60 16.41
N ARG A 46 -20.92 5.39 16.42
CA ARG A 46 -21.62 4.49 15.49
C ARG A 46 -21.25 4.68 14.01
N PRO A 47 -21.21 5.90 13.43
CA PRO A 47 -20.91 6.07 12.01
C PRO A 47 -19.47 5.67 11.66
N TRP A 48 -18.51 5.99 12.53
CA TRP A 48 -17.09 5.68 12.30
C TRP A 48 -16.79 4.19 12.44
N ARG A 49 -17.47 3.53 13.38
CA ARG A 49 -17.45 2.07 13.48
C ARG A 49 -18.02 1.39 12.23
N PHE A 50 -19.08 1.95 11.64
CA PHE A 50 -19.60 1.44 10.37
C PHE A 50 -18.60 1.63 9.23
N LEU A 51 -18.02 2.83 9.09
CA LEU A 51 -16.99 3.12 8.08
C LEU A 51 -15.77 2.20 8.22
N ALA A 52 -15.33 1.93 9.45
CA ALA A 52 -14.26 0.99 9.74
C ALA A 52 -14.55 -0.43 9.25
N ARG A 53 -15.73 -0.96 9.59
CA ARG A 53 -16.16 -2.31 9.19
C ARG A 53 -16.34 -2.42 7.69
N ALA A 54 -16.97 -1.41 7.08
CA ALA A 54 -17.10 -1.32 5.64
C ALA A 54 -15.72 -1.25 4.97
N GLY A 55 -14.82 -0.42 5.48
CA GLY A 55 -13.45 -0.27 4.97
C GLY A 55 -12.68 -1.59 5.03
N ALA A 56 -12.75 -2.30 6.16
CA ALA A 56 -12.14 -3.62 6.31
C ALA A 56 -12.75 -4.65 5.33
N MET A 57 -14.08 -4.66 5.18
CA MET A 57 -14.76 -5.52 4.22
C MET A 57 -14.31 -5.23 2.78
N PHE A 58 -14.27 -3.96 2.37
CA PHE A 58 -13.80 -3.55 1.05
C PHE A 58 -12.31 -3.83 0.84
N ALA A 59 -11.48 -3.75 1.88
CA ALA A 59 -10.07 -4.11 1.80
C ALA A 59 -9.90 -5.61 1.49
N VAL A 60 -10.67 -6.46 2.16
CA VAL A 60 -10.67 -7.92 1.91
C VAL A 60 -11.24 -8.23 0.53
N LEU A 61 -12.38 -7.64 0.15
CA LEU A 61 -12.99 -7.85 -1.16
C LEU A 61 -12.07 -7.39 -2.30
N THR A 62 -11.42 -6.24 -2.14
CA THR A 62 -10.47 -5.73 -3.13
C THR A 62 -9.22 -6.59 -3.19
N GLY A 63 -8.68 -7.00 -2.04
CA GLY A 63 -7.53 -7.91 -1.99
C GLY A 63 -7.83 -9.26 -2.64
N PHE A 64 -9.01 -9.82 -2.38
CA PHE A 64 -9.49 -11.02 -3.05
C PHE A 64 -9.65 -10.80 -4.57
N TRP A 65 -10.29 -9.70 -4.97
CA TRP A 65 -10.51 -9.38 -6.38
C TRP A 65 -9.18 -9.23 -7.13
N ILE A 66 -8.25 -8.42 -6.62
CA ILE A 66 -6.92 -8.22 -7.19
C ILE A 66 -6.12 -9.53 -7.19
N GLY A 67 -6.24 -10.33 -6.12
CA GLY A 67 -5.47 -11.56 -5.96
C GLY A 67 -5.87 -12.67 -6.94
N PHE A 68 -7.16 -12.83 -7.20
CA PHE A 68 -7.69 -13.96 -7.98
C PHE A 68 -8.10 -13.62 -9.41
N PHE A 69 -8.30 -12.34 -9.73
CA PHE A 69 -8.64 -11.88 -11.08
C PHE A 69 -7.45 -11.13 -11.68
N ASP A 70 -6.69 -11.83 -12.54
CA ASP A 70 -5.32 -11.53 -13.01
C ASP A 70 -5.16 -10.34 -13.97
N ASN A 71 -6.02 -9.32 -13.88
CA ASN A 71 -6.01 -8.20 -14.83
C ASN A 71 -5.53 -6.89 -14.22
N TRP A 72 -5.20 -6.87 -12.93
CA TRP A 72 -4.81 -5.64 -12.23
C TRP A 72 -3.43 -5.13 -12.69
N LEU A 73 -2.46 -6.01 -12.93
CA LEU A 73 -1.13 -5.62 -13.45
C LEU A 73 -1.24 -5.00 -14.84
N GLN A 74 -2.14 -5.55 -15.68
CA GLN A 74 -2.42 -5.02 -17.00
C GLN A 74 -3.08 -3.64 -16.91
N LEU A 75 -4.04 -3.45 -16.00
CA LEU A 75 -4.64 -2.14 -15.73
C LEU A 75 -3.60 -1.11 -15.23
N LEU A 76 -2.66 -1.52 -14.37
CA LEU A 76 -1.59 -0.63 -13.89
C LEU A 76 -0.55 -0.32 -14.97
N ALA A 77 -0.31 -1.23 -15.91
CA ALA A 77 0.62 -1.04 -17.01
C ALA A 77 0.06 -0.13 -18.13
N GLU A 78 -1.26 0.03 -18.21
CA GLU A 78 -1.90 0.84 -19.26
C GLU A 78 -1.44 2.30 -19.29
N PRO A 79 -1.45 3.07 -18.17
CA PRO A 79 -0.94 4.43 -18.17
C PRO A 79 0.51 4.53 -18.67
N PHE A 80 1.34 3.55 -18.29
CA PHE A 80 2.74 3.50 -18.72
C PHE A 80 2.86 3.24 -20.23
N ARG A 81 2.04 2.34 -20.80
CA ARG A 81 1.97 2.10 -22.24
C ARG A 81 1.52 3.34 -23.00
N LEU A 82 0.51 4.05 -22.50
CA LEU A 82 0.02 5.30 -23.10
C LEU A 82 1.07 6.41 -23.07
N SER A 83 1.98 6.39 -22.08
CA SER A 83 3.09 7.36 -21.98
C SER A 83 4.26 7.10 -22.94
N ARG A 84 4.26 5.97 -23.68
CA ARG A 84 5.33 5.62 -24.63
C ARG A 84 5.36 6.58 -25.82
N ARG A 85 6.55 6.77 -26.39
CA ARG A 85 6.80 7.76 -27.45
C ARG A 85 6.18 7.35 -28.79
N TRP A 86 6.21 6.06 -29.12
CA TRP A 86 5.82 5.55 -30.43
C TRP A 86 4.39 5.00 -30.41
N GLU A 87 3.58 5.32 -31.43
CA GLU A 87 2.17 4.90 -31.51
C GLU A 87 2.00 3.38 -31.55
N LEU A 88 2.92 2.67 -32.19
CA LEU A 88 2.94 1.19 -32.22
C LEU A 88 3.11 0.57 -30.83
N GLU A 89 3.77 1.28 -29.90
CA GLU A 89 3.96 0.84 -28.50
C GLU A 89 2.76 1.18 -27.60
N ARG A 90 1.82 2.00 -28.09
CA ARG A 90 0.61 2.41 -27.37
C ARG A 90 -0.58 1.47 -27.60
N VAL A 91 -0.49 0.58 -28.60
CA VAL A 91 -1.58 -0.35 -28.93
C VAL A 91 -1.71 -1.43 -27.86
N VAL A 92 -2.89 -1.55 -27.27
CA VAL A 92 -3.22 -2.60 -26.31
C VAL A 92 -3.74 -3.82 -27.07
N ILE A 93 -2.91 -4.87 -27.16
CA ILE A 93 -3.18 -6.07 -27.97
C ILE A 93 -4.30 -6.94 -27.34
N ASP A 94 -4.60 -6.73 -26.06
CA ASP A 94 -5.73 -7.36 -25.36
C ASP A 94 -6.20 -6.42 -24.24
N PRO A 95 -7.22 -5.56 -24.46
CA PRO A 95 -7.67 -4.65 -23.42
C PRO A 95 -8.44 -5.41 -22.35
N VAL A 96 -8.19 -5.09 -21.08
CA VAL A 96 -8.99 -5.64 -19.99
C VAL A 96 -10.47 -5.34 -20.22
N ASP A 97 -11.31 -6.35 -20.05
CA ASP A 97 -12.76 -6.24 -20.23
C ASP A 97 -13.33 -5.05 -19.43
N VAL A 98 -14.27 -4.34 -20.04
CA VAL A 98 -14.97 -3.19 -19.45
C VAL A 98 -15.66 -3.59 -18.15
N GLU A 99 -16.25 -4.77 -18.08
CA GLU A 99 -16.92 -5.24 -16.87
C GLU A 99 -15.93 -5.37 -15.70
N ILE A 100 -14.73 -5.90 -15.97
CA ILE A 100 -13.66 -6.07 -14.97
C ILE A 100 -13.13 -4.70 -14.54
N ARG A 101 -12.98 -3.74 -15.46
CA ARG A 101 -12.60 -2.36 -15.14
C ARG A 101 -13.60 -1.71 -14.20
N ILE A 102 -14.89 -1.86 -14.48
CA ILE A 102 -15.96 -1.26 -13.66
C ILE A 102 -15.93 -1.86 -12.26
N VAL A 103 -15.88 -3.18 -12.12
CA VAL A 103 -15.85 -3.84 -10.80
C VAL A 103 -14.60 -3.41 -10.01
N THR A 104 -13.44 -3.41 -10.66
CA THR A 104 -12.17 -2.96 -10.06
C THR A 104 -12.26 -1.50 -9.61
N GLY A 105 -12.80 -0.63 -10.47
CA GLY A 105 -12.97 0.79 -10.19
C GLY A 105 -13.92 1.06 -9.02
N VAL A 106 -15.05 0.35 -8.95
CA VAL A 106 -16.02 0.47 -7.84
C VAL A 106 -15.41 0.01 -6.52
N LEU A 107 -14.76 -1.16 -6.51
CA LEU A 107 -14.11 -1.70 -5.31
C LEU A 107 -13.00 -0.75 -4.81
N LEU A 108 -12.14 -0.28 -5.71
CA LEU A 108 -11.08 0.69 -5.38
C LEU A 108 -11.66 2.01 -4.90
N ALA A 109 -12.66 2.59 -5.57
CA ALA A 109 -13.24 3.86 -5.16
C ALA A 109 -13.84 3.77 -3.75
N ALA A 110 -14.56 2.68 -3.44
CA ALA A 110 -15.11 2.44 -2.12
C ALA A 110 -14.00 2.26 -1.07
N LEU A 111 -13.01 1.41 -1.33
CA LEU A 111 -11.88 1.18 -0.44
C LEU A 111 -11.10 2.46 -0.16
N LEU A 112 -10.76 3.22 -1.20
CA LEU A 112 -9.95 4.42 -1.09
C LEU A 112 -10.70 5.54 -0.36
N THR A 113 -12.01 5.69 -0.60
CA THR A 113 -12.82 6.71 0.09
C THR A 113 -12.95 6.38 1.59
N LEU A 114 -13.26 5.13 1.92
CA LEU A 114 -13.38 4.67 3.31
C LEU A 114 -12.02 4.72 4.03
N GLY A 115 -10.97 4.25 3.37
CA GLY A 115 -9.59 4.28 3.87
C GLY A 115 -9.10 5.70 4.09
N ALA A 116 -9.34 6.62 3.15
CA ALA A 116 -9.00 8.04 3.29
C ALA A 116 -9.75 8.70 4.45
N ALA A 117 -11.04 8.39 4.64
CA ALA A 117 -11.81 8.91 5.77
C ALA A 117 -11.26 8.43 7.12
N LEU A 118 -10.93 7.14 7.22
CA LEU A 118 -10.32 6.56 8.42
C LEU A 118 -8.92 7.14 8.67
N PHE A 119 -8.12 7.30 7.63
CA PHE A 119 -6.79 7.90 7.70
C PHE A 119 -6.86 9.36 8.17
N ALA A 120 -7.79 10.16 7.63
CA ALA A 120 -7.99 11.55 8.01
C ALA A 120 -8.44 11.71 9.48
N ARG A 121 -9.21 10.75 10.02
CA ARG A 121 -9.64 10.74 11.43
C ARG A 121 -8.52 10.32 12.40
N HIS A 122 -7.75 9.29 12.06
CA HIS A 122 -6.85 8.63 13.03
C HIS A 122 -5.37 9.00 12.91
N ILE A 123 -4.92 9.47 11.74
CA ILE A 123 -3.47 9.59 11.44
C ILE A 123 -3.13 10.97 10.83
N GLY A 124 -3.95 11.45 9.90
CA GLY A 124 -3.47 12.35 8.86
C GLY A 124 -3.52 13.84 9.20
N GLY A 125 -2.37 14.51 9.10
CA GLY A 125 -2.26 15.91 8.66
C GLY A 125 -1.74 15.98 7.21
N TYR A 126 -1.95 17.10 6.52
CA TYR A 126 -1.59 17.26 5.10
C TYR A 126 -0.11 16.95 4.79
N LEU A 127 0.80 17.26 5.73
CA LEU A 127 2.23 16.98 5.56
C LEU A 127 2.52 15.48 5.48
N LEU A 128 1.92 14.67 6.36
CA LEU A 128 2.13 13.21 6.37
C LEU A 128 1.57 12.59 5.09
N GLN A 129 0.45 13.10 4.57
CA GLN A 129 -0.10 12.66 3.29
C GLN A 129 0.87 12.93 2.13
N ALA A 130 1.44 14.13 2.09
CA ALA A 130 2.43 14.51 1.07
C ALA A 130 3.71 13.65 1.17
N VAL A 131 4.23 13.42 2.38
CA VAL A 131 5.42 12.59 2.59
C VAL A 131 5.16 11.14 2.15
N LEU A 132 4.04 10.55 2.54
CA LEU A 132 3.68 9.18 2.15
C LEU A 132 3.46 9.06 0.63
N LEU A 133 2.91 10.10 -0.02
CA LEU A 133 2.78 10.14 -1.47
C LEU A 133 4.16 10.11 -2.14
N ILE A 134 5.10 10.95 -1.69
CA ILE A 134 6.46 11.00 -2.23
C ILE A 134 7.16 9.65 -2.05
N VAL A 135 7.11 9.08 -0.84
CA VAL A 135 7.69 7.77 -0.54
C VAL A 135 7.05 6.67 -1.40
N GLY A 136 5.73 6.70 -1.56
CA GLY A 136 5.00 5.77 -2.42
C GLY A 136 5.48 5.83 -3.86
N VAL A 137 5.52 7.01 -4.47
CA VAL A 137 5.97 7.19 -5.85
C VAL A 137 7.45 6.79 -6.01
N ALA A 138 8.31 7.23 -5.10
CA ALA A 138 9.74 6.92 -5.14
C ALA A 138 10.03 5.41 -5.03
N THR A 139 9.21 4.68 -4.27
CA THR A 139 9.33 3.22 -4.11
C THR A 139 8.66 2.48 -5.27
N TRP A 140 7.56 3.00 -5.81
CA TRP A 140 6.77 2.32 -6.84
C TRP A 140 7.53 2.15 -8.16
N ILE A 141 8.21 3.20 -8.63
CA ILE A 141 8.96 3.17 -9.90
C ILE A 141 10.00 2.03 -9.95
N PRO A 142 10.95 1.92 -9.00
CA PRO A 142 11.94 0.85 -9.04
C PRO A 142 11.30 -0.53 -8.86
N LEU A 143 10.30 -0.68 -7.99
CA LEU A 143 9.59 -1.95 -7.81
C LEU A 143 8.95 -2.42 -9.11
N PHE A 144 8.28 -1.53 -9.84
CA PHE A 144 7.62 -1.84 -11.11
C PHE A 144 8.63 -2.30 -12.17
N ILE A 145 9.77 -1.61 -12.30
CA ILE A 145 10.82 -1.98 -13.25
C ILE A 145 11.39 -3.36 -12.91
N VAL A 146 11.71 -3.62 -11.63
CA VAL A 146 12.27 -4.91 -11.20
C VAL A 146 11.24 -6.03 -11.38
N GLN A 147 9.95 -5.77 -11.12
CA GLN A 147 8.89 -6.76 -11.31
C GLN A 147 8.75 -7.19 -12.77
N GLN A 148 8.77 -6.25 -13.72
CA GLN A 148 8.72 -6.59 -15.15
C GLN A 148 9.91 -7.48 -15.56
N ARG A 149 11.10 -7.24 -14.99
CA ARG A 149 12.28 -8.08 -15.23
C ARG A 149 12.13 -9.45 -14.59
N ALA A 150 11.64 -9.52 -13.35
CA ALA A 150 11.41 -10.78 -12.64
C ALA A 150 10.37 -11.65 -13.36
N GLU A 151 9.33 -11.04 -13.93
CA GLU A 151 8.32 -11.74 -14.71
C GLU A 151 8.88 -12.41 -15.96
N VAL A 152 9.67 -11.69 -16.77
CA VAL A 152 10.35 -12.25 -17.94
C VAL A 152 11.30 -13.39 -17.52
N MET A 153 12.08 -13.19 -16.46
CA MET A 153 13.02 -14.21 -15.97
C MET A 153 12.33 -15.49 -15.48
N VAL A 154 11.15 -15.39 -14.85
CA VAL A 154 10.37 -16.56 -14.42
C VAL A 154 9.81 -17.30 -15.64
N ILE A 155 9.27 -16.58 -16.62
CA ILE A 155 8.70 -17.20 -17.84
C ILE A 155 9.80 -17.93 -18.64
N ASP A 156 10.91 -17.24 -18.91
CA ASP A 156 12.04 -17.82 -19.64
C ASP A 156 12.69 -18.96 -18.83
N GLY A 157 12.83 -18.77 -17.52
CA GLY A 157 13.43 -19.75 -16.61
C GLY A 157 12.65 -21.07 -16.54
N VAL A 158 11.31 -21.00 -16.48
CA VAL A 158 10.44 -22.19 -16.52
C VAL A 158 10.57 -22.93 -17.84
N SER A 159 10.67 -22.21 -18.97
CA SER A 159 10.81 -22.84 -20.29
C SER A 159 12.14 -23.59 -20.48
N ALA A 160 13.17 -23.23 -19.72
CA ALA A 160 14.53 -23.76 -19.85
C ALA A 160 14.91 -24.80 -18.79
N SER A 161 14.12 -25.00 -17.73
CA SER A 161 14.51 -25.88 -16.63
C SER A 161 14.31 -27.36 -16.94
N GLN A 162 15.41 -28.13 -16.90
CA GLN A 162 15.40 -29.59 -17.07
C GLN A 162 15.91 -30.36 -15.84
N THR A 163 16.26 -29.67 -14.74
CA THR A 163 16.89 -30.29 -13.55
C THR A 163 16.27 -29.84 -12.21
N LEU A 164 16.44 -30.65 -11.16
CA LEU A 164 16.01 -30.33 -9.79
C LEU A 164 16.74 -29.10 -9.20
N GLY A 165 17.99 -28.85 -9.59
CA GLY A 165 18.73 -27.66 -9.16
C GLY A 165 18.17 -26.36 -9.75
N SER A 166 17.74 -26.39 -11.02
CA SER A 166 17.04 -25.26 -11.65
C SER A 166 15.68 -24.96 -11.00
N PHE A 167 15.02 -25.97 -10.42
CA PHE A 167 13.73 -25.79 -9.75
C PHE A 167 13.82 -24.91 -8.48
N ALA A 168 14.88 -25.07 -7.67
CA ALA A 168 15.09 -24.23 -6.48
C ALA A 168 15.32 -22.76 -6.86
N GLY A 169 16.04 -22.50 -7.96
CA GLY A 169 16.23 -21.16 -8.51
C GLY A 169 14.90 -20.55 -8.96
N ILE A 170 14.08 -21.29 -9.71
CA ILE A 170 12.75 -20.84 -10.15
C ILE A 170 11.85 -20.51 -8.96
N ALA A 171 11.83 -21.37 -7.93
CA ALA A 171 11.05 -21.11 -6.73
C ALA A 171 11.48 -19.82 -6.02
N ALA A 172 12.78 -19.54 -5.92
CA ALA A 172 13.28 -18.29 -5.34
C ALA A 172 12.87 -17.06 -6.16
N PHE A 173 12.97 -17.12 -7.49
CA PHE A 173 12.51 -16.05 -8.38
C PHE A 173 10.99 -15.86 -8.33
N TRP A 174 10.23 -16.95 -8.18
CA TRP A 174 8.78 -16.90 -7.98
C TRP A 174 8.40 -16.19 -6.67
N VAL A 175 9.08 -16.51 -5.56
CA VAL A 175 8.88 -15.81 -4.28
C VAL A 175 9.21 -14.32 -4.43
N LEU A 176 10.33 -13.99 -5.08
CA LEU A 176 10.73 -12.61 -5.34
C LEU A 176 9.67 -11.86 -6.17
N ARG A 177 9.20 -12.45 -7.28
CA ARG A 177 8.13 -11.89 -8.13
C ARG A 177 6.85 -11.66 -7.32
N THR A 178 6.49 -12.60 -6.47
CA THR A 178 5.28 -12.51 -5.62
C THR A 178 5.42 -11.38 -4.60
N ALA A 179 6.56 -11.29 -3.92
CA ALA A 179 6.83 -10.24 -2.95
C ALA A 179 6.83 -8.84 -3.60
N LEU A 180 7.48 -8.69 -4.76
CA LEU A 180 7.48 -7.46 -5.55
C LEU A 180 6.07 -7.10 -6.03
N GLY A 181 5.28 -8.08 -6.48
CA GLY A 181 3.88 -7.87 -6.87
C GLY A 181 3.03 -7.34 -5.72
N ILE A 182 3.13 -7.94 -4.54
CA ILE A 182 2.43 -7.46 -3.33
C ILE A 182 2.91 -6.06 -2.95
N ALA A 183 4.22 -5.79 -3.00
CA ALA A 183 4.77 -4.47 -2.73
C ALA A 183 4.23 -3.42 -3.70
N ILE A 184 4.11 -3.74 -5.00
CA ILE A 184 3.52 -2.84 -6.00
C ILE A 184 2.03 -2.58 -5.69
N VAL A 185 1.25 -3.61 -5.35
CA VAL A 185 -0.16 -3.43 -4.96
C VAL A 185 -0.26 -2.48 -3.78
N VAL A 186 0.52 -2.71 -2.72
CA VAL A 186 0.52 -1.87 -1.52
C VAL A 186 0.94 -0.43 -1.83
N SER A 187 2.04 -0.25 -2.57
CA SER A 187 2.51 1.09 -2.97
C SER A 187 1.48 1.81 -3.86
N THR A 188 0.82 1.10 -4.78
CA THR A 188 -0.23 1.67 -5.63
C THR A 188 -1.42 2.13 -4.79
N LEU A 189 -1.93 1.26 -3.91
CA LEU A 189 -3.03 1.59 -3.01
C LEU A 189 -2.66 2.78 -2.12
N MET A 190 -1.43 2.82 -1.60
CA MET A 190 -0.94 3.95 -0.82
C MET A 190 -0.92 5.25 -1.62
N ILE A 191 -0.38 5.25 -2.85
CA ILE A 191 -0.38 6.42 -3.74
C ILE A 191 -1.81 6.89 -4.00
N CYS A 192 -2.70 6.00 -4.43
CA CYS A 192 -4.09 6.33 -4.70
C CYS A 192 -4.81 6.87 -3.46
N MET A 193 -4.56 6.28 -2.30
CA MET A 193 -5.13 6.73 -1.03
C MET A 193 -4.61 8.12 -0.67
N MET A 194 -3.30 8.39 -0.84
CA MET A 194 -2.71 9.70 -0.55
C MET A 194 -3.10 10.79 -1.55
N LEU A 195 -3.57 10.44 -2.76
CA LEU A 195 -4.15 11.41 -3.69
C LEU A 195 -5.58 11.81 -3.29
N ILE A 196 -6.35 10.87 -2.74
CA ILE A 196 -7.74 11.12 -2.31
C ILE A 196 -7.81 11.70 -0.89
N ALA A 197 -6.86 11.34 -0.02
CA ALA A 197 -6.85 11.74 1.39
C ALA A 197 -6.88 13.25 1.63
N PRO A 198 -6.17 14.12 0.89
CA PRO A 198 -6.26 15.56 1.05
C PRO A 198 -7.67 16.10 0.80
N ILE A 199 -8.36 15.59 -0.22
CA ILE A 199 -9.73 15.98 -0.57
C ILE A 199 -10.68 15.58 0.55
N VAL A 200 -10.58 14.34 1.04
CA VAL A 200 -11.43 13.83 2.13
C VAL A 200 -11.14 14.57 3.43
N THR A 201 -9.88 14.87 3.71
CA THR A 201 -9.46 15.62 4.91
C THR A 201 -10.02 17.05 4.86
N LEU A 202 -9.93 17.72 3.71
CA LEU A 202 -10.51 19.03 3.51
C LEU A 202 -12.03 19.02 3.71
N LEU A 203 -12.74 18.03 3.17
CA LEU A 203 -14.19 17.89 3.35
C LEU A 203 -14.57 17.67 4.82
N LEU A 204 -13.81 16.83 5.55
CA LEU A 204 -14.03 16.58 6.97
C LEU A 204 -13.70 17.80 7.85
N ASP A 205 -12.66 18.57 7.48
CA ASP A 205 -12.31 19.83 8.12
C ASP A 205 -13.43 20.87 7.93
N LEU A 206 -13.92 21.04 6.69
CA LEU A 206 -15.00 21.98 6.36
C LEU A 206 -16.32 21.64 7.06
N THR A 207 -16.64 20.35 7.16
CA THR A 207 -17.85 19.87 7.86
C THR A 207 -17.67 19.78 9.37
N ARG A 208 -16.48 20.10 9.90
CA ARG A 208 -16.12 20.00 11.33
C ARG A 208 -16.35 18.59 11.93
N LEU A 209 -16.33 17.57 11.09
CA LEU A 209 -16.48 16.17 11.50
C LEU A 209 -15.15 15.54 11.92
N ARG A 210 -14.04 16.26 11.76
CA ARG A 210 -12.71 15.81 12.16
C ARG A 210 -12.46 16.11 13.64
N HIS A 211 -12.60 15.09 14.46
CA HIS A 211 -12.03 15.05 15.80
C HIS A 211 -10.81 14.14 15.77
N PRO A 212 -9.58 14.69 15.64
CA PRO A 212 -8.38 13.87 15.64
C PRO A 212 -8.29 13.17 16.99
N ARG A 213 -8.48 11.84 17.00
CA ARG A 213 -8.32 11.03 18.21
C ARG A 213 -6.89 10.53 18.19
N ILE A 214 -6.08 10.98 19.15
CA ILE A 214 -4.74 10.44 19.35
C ILE A 214 -4.94 8.97 19.76
N THR A 215 -4.45 8.04 18.93
CA THR A 215 -4.47 6.62 19.29
C THR A 215 -3.53 6.39 20.47
N ARG A 216 -3.76 5.36 21.29
CA ARG A 216 -2.91 5.06 22.46
C ARG A 216 -1.42 4.93 22.13
N GLU A 217 -1.10 4.51 20.90
CA GLU A 217 0.28 4.42 20.40
C GLU A 217 0.88 5.81 20.11
N ALA A 218 0.09 6.72 19.57
CA ALA A 218 0.51 8.11 19.36
C ALA A 218 0.59 8.89 20.68
N ASP A 219 -0.24 8.58 21.68
CA ASP A 219 -0.15 9.18 23.03
C ASP A 219 1.20 8.88 23.68
N ALA A 220 1.74 7.66 23.51
CA ALA A 220 3.08 7.31 24.02
C ALA A 220 4.18 8.13 23.34
N PHE A 221 4.09 8.33 22.02
CA PHE A 221 5.05 9.16 21.28
C PHE A 221 4.95 10.65 21.65
N PHE A 222 3.72 11.19 21.71
CA PHE A 222 3.49 12.59 22.04
C PHE A 222 3.80 12.90 23.50
N SER A 223 3.54 12.00 24.45
CA SER A 223 3.93 12.19 25.86
C SER A 223 5.45 12.22 26.05
N VAL A 224 6.21 11.42 25.28
CA VAL A 224 7.68 11.49 25.26
C VAL A 224 8.17 12.81 24.65
N LEU A 225 7.56 13.28 23.56
CA LEU A 225 7.86 14.60 22.99
C LEU A 225 7.54 15.73 23.97
N GLN A 226 6.43 15.61 24.70
CA GLN A 226 6.00 16.60 25.69
C GLN A 226 6.92 16.61 26.91
N SER A 227 7.41 15.45 27.36
CA SER A 227 8.39 15.37 28.45
C SER A 227 9.74 15.97 28.04
N HIS A 228 10.19 15.74 26.81
CA HIS A 228 11.42 16.37 26.28
C HIS A 228 11.26 17.88 26.05
N ALA A 229 10.08 18.33 25.62
CA ALA A 229 9.79 19.75 25.49
C ALA A 229 9.70 20.45 26.85
N ALA A 230 9.17 19.78 27.87
CA ALA A 230 9.13 20.26 29.26
C ALA A 230 10.55 20.34 29.86
N ASP A 231 11.40 19.33 29.64
CA ASP A 231 12.81 19.32 30.07
C ASP A 231 13.65 20.44 29.40
N HIS A 232 13.20 20.95 28.24
CA HIS A 232 13.85 22.06 27.53
C HIS A 232 13.31 23.45 27.87
N GLN A 233 12.21 23.57 28.64
CA GLN A 233 11.64 24.87 29.03
C GLN A 233 12.35 25.53 30.22
N ASP A 234 13.27 24.84 30.90
CA ASP A 234 13.96 25.36 32.09
C ASP A 234 15.28 26.12 31.81
N VAL A 235 15.64 26.34 30.54
CA VAL A 235 16.75 27.26 30.21
C VAL A 235 16.16 28.52 29.59
N PRO A 236 15.92 29.58 30.37
CA PRO A 236 15.48 30.85 29.82
C PRO A 236 16.45 31.28 28.72
N LEU A 237 15.93 31.62 27.53
CA LEU A 237 16.71 32.16 26.39
C LEU A 237 17.59 33.37 26.79
N LYS A 238 17.27 34.01 27.92
CA LYS A 238 18.05 35.07 28.56
C LYS A 238 19.44 34.62 29.03
N ASP A 239 19.60 33.36 29.45
CA ASP A 239 20.88 32.81 29.93
C ASP A 239 21.80 32.34 28.79
N ARG A 240 21.25 32.13 27.58
CA ARG A 240 22.04 31.84 26.36
C ARG A 240 22.57 33.10 25.67
N TRP A 241 22.02 34.28 25.94
CA TRP A 241 22.53 35.54 25.39
C TRP A 241 23.71 36.05 26.22
N ARG A 242 24.93 35.57 25.93
CA ARG A 242 26.15 36.27 26.33
C ARG A 242 26.36 37.45 25.37
N PRO A 243 26.28 38.72 25.81
CA PRO A 243 26.67 39.83 24.95
C PRO A 243 28.14 39.63 24.56
N ILE A 244 28.39 39.72 23.26
CA ILE A 244 29.74 39.70 22.67
C ILE A 244 30.52 40.82 23.37
N ARG A 245 31.48 40.46 24.23
CA ARG A 245 32.38 41.44 24.85
C ARG A 245 33.13 42.14 23.71
N GLN A 246 32.91 43.45 23.58
CA GLN A 246 33.72 44.27 22.68
C GLN A 246 35.15 44.28 23.22
N PRO A 247 36.17 43.93 22.41
CA PRO A 247 37.55 44.05 22.80
C PRO A 247 37.92 45.54 22.94
N SER A 248 38.50 45.88 24.08
CA SER A 248 39.13 47.19 24.37
C SER A 248 40.45 47.33 23.65
#